data_AF-A0A953QE38-F1
#
_entry.id   AF-A0A953QE38-F1
#
_cell.length_a   1.000
_cell.length_b   1.000
_cell.length_c   1.000
_cell.angle_alpha   90.00
_cell.angle_beta   90.00
_cell.angle_gamma   90.00
#
_symmetry.space_group_name_H-M   'P 1'
#
loop_
_entity.id
_entity.type
_entity.pdbx_description
1 polymer ?
#
loop_
_entity_poly.entity_id
_entity_poly.type
_entity_poly.pdbx_seq_one_letter_code
_entity_poly.pdbx_strand_id
1 'polypeptide(L)'
;DDLAPALNAAEVRFVRLGTLLPDIGHIAAGHTVEDELNLVPKHDADERLDLVLTTIKDRKGRTIQEVIDSQFARYVPPKLRQDALTPTQIVRLLIRKAPKRGEGEENTDAYKEKDSILSASGEIRMQVCHDMIGNTICADLLDYIHRDWYHVGKPRPFDERLLQYMEIRRGSGIHSEAGDPSDVFVISLGRRPKLRTDAVSNILELLEWRYQLAETVLFHRTKLAAAAMLDRALFELWGEEPDTGTIVKALVGLSDEEMLSSIAAHAEKVANEGSDKDQRARAGIAAKLLRQIERRELFKNLSTRFFGDLQGDVRVKAQKIYGKDEINPRQPARNRNKVVRMLEEDFNLPAGSIALYCPAGVNKKIAEVKIWVNGEIEPFCKYEDIHQEQLAGGHLAAQLRRFDRLWRLHFVIDPMVKNSLGERLYLLQHAVEKLAIGVLVDEEDFEHQSWSLAKALVQIEDSPWKDRQVAETVDASASASAALGVYPTDAPCIRNFFVPKK
;
A
#
# COMPACT_ATOMS: atom_id res chain seq x y z
N ASP A 1 29.01 18.25 24.16
CA ASP A 1 27.71 17.76 24.65
C ASP A 1 26.72 18.14 23.58
N ASP A 2 26.33 17.18 22.75
CA ASP A 2 25.69 17.48 21.45
C ASP A 2 24.17 17.57 21.60
N LEU A 3 23.70 17.97 22.78
CA LEU A 3 22.27 18.09 23.09
C LEU A 3 21.75 19.39 22.46
N ALA A 4 20.72 19.26 21.62
CA ALA A 4 20.04 20.40 21.05
C ALA A 4 19.03 20.97 22.07
N PRO A 5 18.60 22.24 21.91
CA PRO A 5 17.53 22.81 22.72
C PRO A 5 16.24 22.00 22.60
N ALA A 6 15.45 21.97 23.69
CA ALA A 6 14.09 21.42 23.68
C ALA A 6 13.20 22.14 22.66
N LEU A 7 12.02 21.57 22.38
CA LEU A 7 11.03 22.23 21.52
C LEU A 7 10.61 23.58 22.08
N ASN A 8 10.58 24.59 21.21
CA ASN A 8 10.04 25.90 21.56
C ASN A 8 8.50 25.88 21.61
N ALA A 9 7.89 26.96 22.10
CA ALA A 9 6.44 27.02 22.28
C ALA A 9 5.64 26.88 20.97
N ALA A 10 6.16 27.39 19.85
CA ALA A 10 5.53 27.26 18.54
C ALA A 10 5.61 25.80 18.05
N GLU A 11 6.79 25.18 18.12
CA GLU A 11 7.00 23.78 17.77
C GLU A 11 6.08 22.86 18.57
N VAL A 12 5.97 23.04 19.90
CA VAL A 12 5.06 22.25 20.73
C VAL A 12 3.60 22.35 20.26
N ARG A 13 3.16 23.53 19.81
CA ARG A 13 1.78 23.73 19.33
C ARG A 13 1.56 23.11 17.96
N PHE A 14 2.50 23.29 17.03
CA PHE A 14 2.37 22.77 15.68
C PHE A 14 2.62 21.26 15.58
N VAL A 15 3.49 20.68 16.41
CA VAL A 15 3.64 19.22 16.53
C VAL A 15 2.35 18.60 17.07
N ARG A 16 1.72 19.20 18.10
CA ARG A 16 0.43 18.71 18.63
C ARG A 16 -0.70 18.81 17.60
N LEU A 17 -0.71 19.87 16.79
CA LEU A 17 -1.69 20.00 15.73
C LEU A 17 -1.40 19.01 14.59
N GLY A 18 -0.14 18.86 14.20
CA GLY A 18 0.29 17.93 13.16
C GLY A 18 0.08 16.46 13.54
N THR A 19 0.19 16.12 14.83
CA THR A 19 -0.15 14.78 15.35
C THR A 19 -1.65 14.54 15.46
N LEU A 20 -2.48 15.59 15.50
CA LEU A 20 -3.94 15.46 15.50
C LEU A 20 -4.51 15.25 14.09
N LEU A 21 -3.85 15.79 13.06
CA LEU A 21 -4.36 15.83 11.69
C LEU A 21 -3.60 14.97 10.65
N PRO A 22 -2.66 14.05 10.98
CA PRO A 22 -1.84 13.41 9.96
C PRO A 22 -2.71 12.57 9.00
N ASP A 23 -3.74 11.94 9.55
CA ASP A 23 -4.64 11.02 8.87
C ASP A 23 -5.95 11.68 8.41
N ILE A 24 -6.07 13.02 8.49
CA ILE A 24 -7.34 13.72 8.19
C ILE A 24 -7.81 13.54 6.74
N GLY A 25 -6.88 13.19 5.84
CA GLY A 25 -7.15 12.96 4.43
C GLY A 25 -7.59 11.54 4.08
N HIS A 26 -7.56 10.60 5.04
CA HIS A 26 -7.87 9.21 4.78
C HIS A 26 -9.33 9.02 4.36
N ILE A 27 -9.53 8.09 3.44
CA ILE A 27 -10.86 7.62 3.04
C ILE A 27 -11.12 6.22 3.54
N ALA A 28 -12.39 5.82 3.45
CA ALA A 28 -12.80 4.44 3.64
C ALA A 28 -11.89 3.48 2.88
N ALA A 29 -11.42 2.43 3.56
CA ALA A 29 -10.42 1.49 3.07
C ALA A 29 -9.18 2.13 2.39
N GLY A 30 -8.71 3.28 2.89
CA GLY A 30 -7.66 4.11 2.27
C GLY A 30 -6.40 3.35 1.88
N HIS A 31 -5.89 2.43 2.71
CA HIS A 31 -4.73 1.61 2.33
C HIS A 31 -4.96 0.77 1.07
N THR A 32 -6.15 0.21 0.88
CA THR A 32 -6.46 -0.54 -0.34
C THR A 32 -6.67 0.41 -1.52
N VAL A 33 -7.41 1.49 -1.34
CA VAL A 33 -7.75 2.43 -2.43
C VAL A 33 -6.56 3.28 -2.90
N GLU A 34 -5.72 3.72 -1.97
CA GLU A 34 -4.60 4.63 -2.20
C GLU A 34 -3.28 3.87 -2.41
N ASP A 35 -2.94 2.92 -1.53
CA ASP A 35 -1.61 2.29 -1.54
C ASP A 35 -1.55 1.02 -2.41
N GLU A 36 -2.59 0.17 -2.36
CA GLU A 36 -2.60 -1.12 -3.06
C GLU A 36 -3.12 -0.98 -4.51
N LEU A 37 -4.20 -0.21 -4.70
CA LEU A 37 -4.79 0.07 -6.01
C LEU A 37 -4.14 1.23 -6.75
N ASN A 38 -3.64 2.20 -5.99
CA ASN A 38 -3.28 3.52 -6.50
C ASN A 38 -4.36 4.12 -7.41
N LEU A 39 -5.61 3.96 -6.96
CA LEU A 39 -6.80 4.44 -7.66
C LEU A 39 -6.91 5.95 -7.55
N VAL A 40 -6.55 6.47 -6.37
CA VAL A 40 -6.53 7.89 -6.04
C VAL A 40 -5.19 8.25 -5.38
N PRO A 41 -4.78 9.53 -5.43
CA PRO A 41 -3.61 10.00 -4.71
C PRO A 41 -3.71 9.76 -3.19
N LYS A 42 -2.55 9.72 -2.54
CA LYS A 42 -2.42 9.51 -1.09
C LYS A 42 -3.21 10.54 -0.28
N HIS A 43 -3.66 10.12 0.90
CA HIS A 43 -4.36 10.97 1.87
C HIS A 43 -3.58 12.25 2.26
N ASP A 44 -2.25 12.19 2.25
CA ASP A 44 -1.34 13.28 2.61
C ASP A 44 -0.89 14.14 1.41
N ALA A 45 -1.48 13.94 0.22
CA ALA A 45 -1.23 14.75 -0.97
C ALA A 45 -1.92 16.12 -0.89
N ASP A 46 -1.33 17.13 -1.53
CA ASP A 46 -1.81 18.52 -1.47
C ASP A 46 -3.29 18.66 -1.89
N GLU A 47 -3.68 18.01 -2.99
CA GLU A 47 -5.06 18.03 -3.52
C GLU A 47 -6.07 17.49 -2.50
N ARG A 48 -5.69 16.43 -1.77
CA ARG A 48 -6.53 15.84 -0.72
C ARG A 48 -6.66 16.77 0.47
N LEU A 49 -5.52 17.30 0.93
CA LEU A 49 -5.49 18.23 2.06
C LEU A 49 -6.26 19.51 1.72
N ASP A 50 -6.16 20.02 0.50
CA ASP A 50 -6.95 21.18 0.03
C ASP A 50 -8.45 20.87 0.11
N LEU A 51 -8.88 19.71 -0.41
CA LEU A 51 -10.28 19.32 -0.33
C LEU A 51 -10.77 19.28 1.12
N VAL A 52 -10.09 18.53 1.99
CA VAL A 52 -10.51 18.34 3.38
C VAL A 52 -10.49 19.65 4.18
N LEU A 53 -9.42 20.44 4.06
CA LEU A 53 -9.24 21.65 4.84
C LEU A 53 -10.19 22.79 4.44
N THR A 54 -10.64 22.81 3.18
CA THR A 54 -11.48 23.90 2.64
C THR A 54 -12.96 23.54 2.52
N THR A 55 -13.32 22.26 2.44
CA THR A 55 -14.73 21.86 2.23
C THR A 55 -15.44 21.41 3.50
N ILE A 56 -14.74 20.77 4.44
CA ILE A 56 -15.35 20.32 5.69
C ILE A 56 -15.55 21.52 6.62
N LYS A 57 -16.79 21.70 7.08
CA LYS A 57 -17.22 22.83 7.90
C LYS A 57 -17.66 22.41 9.29
N ASP A 58 -17.35 23.23 10.29
CA ASP A 58 -17.86 23.08 11.65
C ASP A 58 -19.34 23.49 11.75
N ARG A 59 -19.93 23.35 12.95
CA ARG A 59 -21.33 23.76 13.22
C ARG A 59 -21.60 25.26 13.01
N LYS A 60 -20.56 26.09 12.90
CA LYS A 60 -20.63 27.53 12.64
C LYS A 60 -20.36 27.87 11.17
N GLY A 61 -20.24 26.86 10.31
CA GLY A 61 -19.97 27.03 8.88
C GLY A 61 -18.52 27.36 8.54
N ARG A 62 -17.60 27.31 9.51
CA ARG A 62 -16.18 27.60 9.30
C ARG A 62 -15.44 26.37 8.79
N THR A 63 -14.57 26.55 7.82
CA THR A 63 -13.72 25.46 7.31
C THR A 63 -12.67 25.06 8.33
N ILE A 64 -12.09 23.86 8.21
CA ILE A 64 -10.98 23.44 9.08
C ILE A 64 -9.81 24.43 8.98
N GLN A 65 -9.50 24.90 7.77
CA GLN A 65 -8.49 25.94 7.55
C GLN A 65 -8.80 27.22 8.34
N GLU A 66 -10.03 27.75 8.28
CA GLU A 66 -10.41 28.95 9.02
C GLU A 66 -10.32 28.74 10.54
N VAL A 67 -10.67 27.55 11.03
CA VAL A 67 -10.54 27.19 12.44
C VAL A 67 -9.06 27.16 12.85
N ILE A 68 -8.20 26.50 12.08
CA ILE A 68 -6.76 26.43 12.35
C ILE A 68 -6.14 27.83 12.32
N ASP A 69 -6.37 28.59 11.25
CA ASP A 69 -5.77 29.91 11.07
C ASP A 69 -6.21 30.87 12.18
N SER A 70 -7.49 30.86 12.59
CA SER A 70 -7.97 31.70 13.69
C SER A 70 -7.44 31.30 15.06
N GLN A 71 -7.36 29.99 15.37
CA GLN A 71 -6.95 29.51 16.69
C GLN A 71 -5.43 29.51 16.89
N PHE A 72 -4.65 29.36 15.81
CA PHE A 72 -3.21 29.20 15.87
C PHE A 72 -2.40 30.41 15.39
N ALA A 73 -3.03 31.47 14.85
CA ALA A 73 -2.33 32.68 14.39
C ALA A 73 -1.32 33.25 15.40
N ARG A 74 -1.68 33.27 16.69
CA ARG A 74 -0.82 33.79 17.77
C ARG A 74 0.45 32.99 18.01
N TYR A 75 0.48 31.72 17.58
CA TYR A 75 1.63 30.82 17.76
C TYR A 75 2.59 30.83 16.57
N VAL A 76 2.23 31.49 15.46
CA VAL A 76 3.14 31.66 14.33
C VAL A 76 4.27 32.61 14.74
N PRO A 77 5.54 32.18 14.64
CA PRO A 77 6.70 33.01 14.90
C PRO A 77 6.68 34.32 14.08
N PRO A 78 7.17 35.46 14.62
CA PRO A 78 7.11 36.74 13.91
C PRO A 78 7.76 36.74 12.53
N LYS A 79 8.90 36.05 12.34
CA LYS A 79 9.56 35.94 11.03
C LYS A 79 8.68 35.23 10.01
N LEU A 80 8.18 34.05 10.34
CA LEU A 80 7.28 33.28 9.48
C LEU A 80 5.98 34.05 9.15
N ARG A 81 5.50 34.89 10.07
CA ARG A 81 4.35 35.77 9.83
C ARG A 81 4.67 36.88 8.84
N GLN A 82 5.88 37.45 8.87
CA GLN A 82 6.34 38.46 7.91
C GLN A 82 6.44 37.87 6.50
N ASP A 83 6.84 36.60 6.40
CA ASP A 83 6.89 35.83 5.16
C ASP A 83 5.51 35.26 4.74
N ALA A 84 4.44 35.74 5.36
CA ALA A 84 3.05 35.37 5.06
C ALA A 84 2.70 33.87 5.20
N LEU A 85 3.43 33.11 6.02
CA LEU A 85 3.04 31.73 6.34
C LEU A 85 1.84 31.72 7.30
N THR A 86 0.77 31.02 6.89
CA THR A 86 -0.40 30.80 7.75
C THR A 86 -0.22 29.56 8.64
N PRO A 87 -0.94 29.47 9.78
CA PRO A 87 -0.93 28.26 10.60
C PRO A 87 -1.27 26.98 9.82
N THR A 88 -2.25 27.05 8.92
CA THR A 88 -2.65 25.92 8.07
C THR A 88 -1.52 25.48 7.14
N GLN A 89 -0.77 26.43 6.58
CA GLN A 89 0.38 26.11 5.71
C GLN A 89 1.51 25.46 6.51
N ILE A 90 1.79 25.93 7.72
CA ILE A 90 2.81 25.32 8.59
C ILE A 90 2.42 23.88 8.91
N VAL A 91 1.20 23.62 9.40
CA VAL A 91 0.81 22.24 9.72
C VAL A 91 0.76 21.35 8.48
N ARG A 92 0.29 21.87 7.33
CA ARG A 92 0.34 21.14 6.05
C ARG A 92 1.76 20.68 5.73
N LEU A 93 2.74 21.57 5.81
CA LEU A 93 4.14 21.24 5.55
C LEU A 93 4.69 20.18 6.51
N LEU A 94 4.15 20.09 7.74
CA LEU A 94 4.56 19.08 8.72
C LEU A 94 3.95 17.69 8.50
N ILE A 95 2.76 17.61 7.89
CA ILE A 95 2.03 16.33 7.72
C ILE A 95 2.03 15.81 6.29
N ARG A 96 2.21 16.68 5.29
CA ARG A 96 2.15 16.28 3.89
C ARG A 96 3.38 15.45 3.51
N LYS A 97 3.21 14.61 2.50
CA LYS A 97 4.34 14.02 1.80
C LYS A 97 4.70 14.85 0.59
N ALA A 98 5.87 15.48 0.61
CA ALA A 98 6.36 16.23 -0.54
C ALA A 98 6.39 15.34 -1.79
N PRO A 99 5.98 15.87 -2.97
CA PRO A 99 6.03 15.12 -4.21
C PRO A 99 7.47 14.66 -4.49
N LYS A 100 7.64 13.39 -4.90
CA LYS A 100 8.96 12.85 -5.26
C LYS A 100 9.50 13.62 -6.47
N ARG A 101 10.76 14.06 -6.45
CA ARG A 101 11.45 14.60 -7.63
C ARG A 101 11.50 13.52 -8.72
N GLY A 102 10.72 13.69 -9.79
CA GLY A 102 10.95 12.94 -11.03
C GLY A 102 12.19 13.51 -11.73
N GLU A 103 13.08 12.64 -12.24
CA GLU A 103 14.13 13.10 -13.16
C GLU A 103 13.47 13.64 -14.43
N GLY A 104 13.54 14.96 -14.65
CA GLY A 104 13.12 15.60 -15.91
C GLY A 104 11.76 16.30 -15.92
N GLU A 105 10.98 16.27 -14.84
CA GLU A 105 9.76 17.09 -14.71
C GLU A 105 10.08 18.43 -14.01
N GLU A 106 9.63 19.55 -14.58
CA GLU A 106 9.66 20.84 -13.88
C GLU A 106 8.93 20.71 -12.55
N ASN A 107 9.55 21.21 -11.49
CA ASN A 107 9.11 21.06 -10.11
C ASN A 107 7.74 21.76 -9.87
N THR A 108 6.64 21.02 -10.00
CA THR A 108 5.24 21.46 -9.83
C THR A 108 4.77 21.59 -8.37
N ASP A 109 5.67 21.46 -7.39
CA ASP A 109 5.31 21.57 -5.98
C ASP A 109 4.90 23.01 -5.60
N ALA A 110 3.59 23.22 -5.46
CA ALA A 110 2.98 24.50 -5.12
C ALA A 110 3.40 25.04 -3.72
N TYR A 111 3.99 24.20 -2.87
CA TYR A 111 4.44 24.58 -1.53
C TYR A 111 5.96 24.68 -1.41
N LYS A 112 6.73 24.45 -2.48
CA LYS A 112 8.20 24.44 -2.44
C LYS A 112 8.79 25.73 -1.86
N GLU A 113 8.24 26.88 -2.23
CA GLU A 113 8.69 28.17 -1.72
C GLU A 113 8.42 28.29 -0.22
N LYS A 114 7.22 27.92 0.24
CA LYS A 114 6.83 27.96 1.65
C LYS A 114 7.63 26.95 2.50
N ASP A 115 7.89 25.78 1.95
CA ASP A 115 8.76 24.75 2.52
C ASP A 115 10.19 25.29 2.72
N SER A 116 10.71 26.00 1.72
CA SER A 116 12.03 26.63 1.77
C SER A 116 12.08 27.75 2.81
N ILE A 117 11.05 28.60 2.88
CA ILE A 117 10.92 29.66 3.90
C ILE A 117 10.88 29.04 5.30
N LEU A 118 10.04 28.04 5.52
CA LEU A 118 9.92 27.37 6.81
C LEU A 118 11.25 26.76 7.25
N SER A 119 11.88 26.00 6.36
CA SER A 119 13.15 25.32 6.60
C SER A 119 14.30 26.30 6.86
N ALA A 120 14.40 27.39 6.09
CA ALA A 120 15.44 28.40 6.25
C ALA A 120 15.27 29.27 7.51
N SER A 121 14.05 29.43 8.00
CA SER A 121 13.77 30.29 9.16
C SER A 121 14.45 29.81 10.45
N GLY A 122 14.60 28.49 10.61
CA GLY A 122 15.02 27.86 11.86
C GLY A 122 14.05 28.04 13.04
N GLU A 123 12.92 28.72 12.85
CA GLU A 123 11.94 29.02 13.92
C GLU A 123 11.12 27.77 14.31
N ILE A 124 10.92 26.87 13.34
CA ILE A 124 10.30 25.55 13.53
C ILE A 124 11.21 24.53 12.85
N ARG A 125 11.80 23.61 13.62
CA ARG A 125 12.66 22.55 13.08
C ARG A 125 11.80 21.49 12.42
N MET A 126 11.55 21.67 11.12
CA MET A 126 10.61 20.86 10.36
C MET A 126 10.93 19.37 10.44
N GLN A 127 12.19 18.96 10.21
CA GLN A 127 12.55 17.54 10.26
C GLN A 127 12.33 16.92 11.65
N VAL A 128 12.66 17.65 12.73
CA VAL A 128 12.40 17.21 14.11
C VAL A 128 10.91 17.01 14.33
N CYS A 129 10.10 17.99 13.91
CA CYS A 129 8.65 17.93 14.06
C CYS A 129 8.04 16.77 13.25
N HIS A 130 8.47 16.58 12.01
CA HIS A 130 8.04 15.49 11.14
C HIS A 130 8.42 14.12 11.71
N ASP A 131 9.65 13.97 12.24
CA ASP A 131 10.12 12.74 12.87
C ASP A 131 9.26 12.35 14.08
N MET A 132 8.72 13.33 14.81
CA MET A 132 7.79 13.11 15.93
C MET A 132 6.35 12.80 15.50
N ILE A 133 5.91 13.25 14.33
CA ILE A 133 4.52 13.09 13.86
C ILE A 133 4.31 11.72 13.20
N GLY A 134 5.02 11.43 12.09
CA GLY A 134 4.64 10.36 11.16
C GLY A 134 5.80 9.56 10.53
N ASN A 135 7.01 9.63 11.10
CA ASN A 135 8.18 8.97 10.49
C ASN A 135 8.43 7.51 10.95
N THR A 136 9.40 7.28 11.83
CA THR A 136 9.88 5.92 12.19
C THR A 136 9.28 5.45 13.51
N ILE A 137 9.82 5.88 14.65
CA ILE A 137 9.19 5.77 15.97
C ILE A 137 8.60 7.13 16.32
N CYS A 138 7.34 7.33 15.92
CA CYS A 138 6.60 8.59 16.02
C CYS A 138 5.29 8.42 16.80
N ALA A 139 4.59 9.53 17.05
CA ALA A 139 3.33 9.53 17.78
C ALA A 139 2.25 8.68 17.09
N ASP A 140 2.15 8.75 15.76
CA ASP A 140 1.22 7.91 14.98
C ASP A 140 1.46 6.41 15.23
N LEU A 141 2.70 5.93 15.02
CA LEU A 141 3.06 4.54 15.27
C LEU A 141 2.75 4.09 16.70
N LEU A 142 3.18 4.87 17.68
CA LEU A 142 3.01 4.51 19.08
C LEU A 142 1.54 4.45 19.47
N ASP A 143 0.68 5.27 18.90
CA ASP A 143 -0.77 5.20 19.14
C ASP A 143 -1.39 3.97 18.47
N TYR A 144 -1.27 3.82 17.14
CA TYR A 144 -1.99 2.75 16.45
C TYR A 144 -1.52 1.37 16.88
N ILE A 145 -0.23 1.18 17.17
CA ILE A 145 0.26 -0.15 17.56
C ILE A 145 -0.40 -0.62 18.86
N HIS A 146 -0.59 0.27 19.84
CA HIS A 146 -1.26 -0.07 21.10
C HIS A 146 -2.77 -0.11 20.95
N ARG A 147 -3.35 0.87 20.23
CA ARG A 147 -4.78 0.95 19.96
C ARG A 147 -5.28 -0.29 19.22
N ASP A 148 -4.58 -0.71 18.17
CA ASP A 148 -4.97 -1.87 17.37
C ASP A 148 -4.86 -3.14 18.20
N TRP A 149 -3.76 -3.34 18.93
CA TRP A 149 -3.61 -4.49 19.82
C TRP A 149 -4.68 -4.54 20.90
N TYR A 150 -5.07 -3.39 21.45
CA TYR A 150 -6.18 -3.29 22.39
C TYR A 150 -7.51 -3.75 21.76
N HIS A 151 -7.88 -3.24 20.58
CA HIS A 151 -9.14 -3.59 19.90
C HIS A 151 -9.13 -5.02 19.32
N VAL A 152 -7.96 -5.57 19.01
CA VAL A 152 -7.78 -6.99 18.63
C VAL A 152 -7.96 -7.92 19.84
N GLY A 153 -8.01 -7.38 21.07
CA GLY A 153 -8.17 -8.16 22.30
C GLY A 153 -6.87 -8.78 22.81
N LYS A 154 -5.72 -8.24 22.41
CA LYS A 154 -4.38 -8.67 22.84
C LYS A 154 -3.53 -7.45 23.23
N PRO A 155 -3.94 -6.68 24.26
CA PRO A 155 -3.27 -5.44 24.63
C PRO A 155 -1.79 -5.69 24.95
N ARG A 156 -0.95 -4.73 24.56
CA ARG A 156 0.50 -4.73 24.85
C ARG A 156 0.79 -3.67 25.92
N PRO A 157 1.70 -3.95 26.87
CA PRO A 157 2.15 -2.93 27.80
C PRO A 157 2.93 -1.84 27.04
N PHE A 158 2.77 -0.58 27.42
CA PHE A 158 3.61 0.50 26.88
C PHE A 158 4.75 0.79 27.85
N ASP A 159 5.99 0.63 27.42
CA ASP A 159 7.17 1.00 28.22
C ASP A 159 7.51 2.48 27.99
N GLU A 160 7.11 3.33 28.96
CA GLU A 160 7.41 4.77 28.95
C GLU A 160 8.91 5.08 28.97
N ARG A 161 9.76 4.10 29.32
CA ARG A 161 11.21 4.30 29.39
C ARG A 161 11.80 4.62 28.03
N LEU A 162 11.24 4.11 26.94
CA LEU A 162 11.67 4.47 25.59
C LEU A 162 11.51 5.97 25.33
N LEU A 163 10.46 6.60 25.87
CA LEU A 163 10.24 8.05 25.75
C LEU A 163 11.32 8.87 26.46
N GLN A 164 11.88 8.34 27.56
CA GLN A 164 12.96 9.01 28.30
C GLN A 164 14.28 9.02 27.51
N TYR A 165 14.38 8.20 26.47
CA TYR A 165 15.55 8.13 25.58
C TYR A 165 15.38 8.93 24.30
N MET A 166 14.20 9.49 24.06
CA MET A 166 13.94 10.36 22.92
C MET A 166 14.55 11.75 23.19
N GLU A 167 15.53 12.12 22.38
CA GLU A 167 16.30 13.35 22.55
C GLU A 167 16.42 14.08 21.20
N ILE A 168 16.67 15.39 21.25
CA ILE A 168 17.09 16.16 20.08
C ILE A 168 18.59 16.37 20.20
N ARG A 169 19.35 15.93 19.20
CA ARG A 169 20.82 16.02 19.16
C ARG A 169 21.28 16.81 17.95
N ARG A 170 22.40 17.52 18.09
CA ARG A 170 23.09 18.15 16.96
C ARG A 170 24.01 17.15 16.30
N GLY A 171 23.90 17.00 14.99
CA GLY A 171 24.81 16.16 14.23
C GLY A 171 24.61 16.30 12.73
N SER A 172 25.57 15.80 11.97
CA SER A 172 25.49 15.73 10.52
C SER A 172 24.52 14.60 10.14
N GLY A 173 23.26 14.96 9.85
CA GLY A 173 22.31 14.00 9.29
C GLY A 173 22.70 13.57 7.87
N ILE A 174 22.20 12.42 7.41
CA ILE A 174 22.48 11.86 6.06
C ILE A 174 22.13 12.83 4.91
N HIS A 175 21.31 13.86 5.17
CA HIS A 175 20.90 14.88 4.19
C HIS A 175 21.55 16.26 4.40
N SER A 176 22.54 16.41 5.29
CA SER A 176 23.32 17.66 5.35
C SER A 176 24.30 17.68 4.17
N GLU A 177 23.96 18.39 3.09
CA GLU A 177 24.95 18.83 2.11
C GLU A 177 26.03 19.62 2.88
N ALA A 178 27.25 19.10 2.87
CA ALA A 178 28.47 19.75 3.33
C ALA A 178 28.37 20.65 4.59
N GLY A 179 28.36 20.03 5.78
CA GLY A 179 29.16 20.53 6.90
C GLY A 179 28.48 21.35 8.01
N ASP A 180 27.18 21.64 7.97
CA ASP A 180 26.51 22.30 9.11
C ASP A 180 25.69 21.28 9.93
N PRO A 181 26.00 21.05 11.21
CA PRO A 181 25.25 20.13 12.06
C PRO A 181 23.81 20.62 12.25
N SER A 182 22.84 19.75 11.97
CA SER A 182 21.42 20.04 12.17
C SER A 182 20.89 19.35 13.43
N ASP A 183 19.78 19.88 13.94
CA ASP A 183 19.06 19.26 15.06
C ASP A 183 18.26 18.05 14.54
N VAL A 184 18.46 16.90 15.17
CA VAL A 184 17.90 15.61 14.76
C VAL A 184 17.20 14.94 15.95
N PHE A 185 16.00 14.43 15.73
CA PHE A 185 15.29 13.61 16.71
C PHE A 185 15.86 12.17 16.71
N VAL A 186 16.27 11.67 17.86
CA VAL A 186 16.96 10.39 18.01
C VAL A 186 16.51 9.62 19.24
N ILE A 187 16.74 8.30 19.24
CA ILE A 187 16.76 7.49 20.46
C ILE A 187 18.21 7.36 20.95
N SER A 188 18.48 7.91 22.12
CA SER A 188 19.81 7.98 22.72
C SER A 188 20.17 6.71 23.46
N LEU A 189 21.15 5.96 22.94
CA LEU A 189 21.63 4.69 23.52
C LEU A 189 22.84 4.88 24.45
N GLY A 190 23.39 6.09 24.55
CA GLY A 190 24.51 6.37 25.45
C GLY A 190 25.89 6.20 24.84
N ARG A 191 26.90 6.09 25.71
CA ARG A 191 28.32 5.91 25.35
C ARG A 191 28.87 4.64 26.00
N ARG A 192 29.76 3.95 25.30
CA ARG A 192 30.48 2.79 25.84
C ARG A 192 31.32 3.17 27.07
N PRO A 193 31.44 2.28 28.07
CA PRO A 193 30.84 0.93 28.12
C PRO A 193 29.38 0.89 28.59
N LYS A 194 28.77 2.02 28.97
CA LYS A 194 27.42 2.12 29.53
C LYS A 194 26.37 2.37 28.45
N LEU A 195 26.17 1.40 27.56
CA LEU A 195 25.09 1.44 26.59
C LEU A 195 23.76 1.06 27.23
N ARG A 196 22.69 1.75 26.82
CA ARG A 196 21.29 1.49 27.19
C ARG A 196 20.76 0.34 26.33
N THR A 197 21.11 -0.88 26.70
CA THR A 197 20.68 -2.10 25.99
C THR A 197 19.17 -2.37 26.12
N ASP A 198 18.54 -1.80 27.14
CA ASP A 198 17.09 -1.78 27.34
C ASP A 198 16.37 -0.96 26.25
N ALA A 199 16.97 0.15 25.80
CA ALA A 199 16.44 0.94 24.68
C ALA A 199 16.48 0.15 23.36
N VAL A 200 17.57 -0.59 23.11
CA VAL A 200 17.69 -1.50 21.95
C VAL A 200 16.59 -2.57 22.01
N SER A 201 16.39 -3.17 23.18
CA SER A 201 15.34 -4.19 23.39
C SER A 201 13.94 -3.62 23.10
N ASN A 202 13.65 -2.40 23.56
CA ASN A 202 12.40 -1.70 23.30
C ASN A 202 12.16 -1.42 21.80
N ILE A 203 13.18 -0.99 21.06
CA ILE A 203 13.06 -0.79 19.60
C ILE A 203 12.73 -2.12 18.89
N LEU A 204 13.42 -3.20 19.27
CA LEU A 204 13.18 -4.54 18.72
C LEU A 204 11.79 -5.09 19.10
N GLU A 205 11.31 -4.78 20.30
CA GLU A 205 9.97 -5.15 20.75
C GLU A 205 8.86 -4.44 19.95
N LEU A 206 9.01 -3.13 19.68
CA LEU A 206 8.09 -2.41 18.78
C LEU A 206 8.09 -3.00 17.36
N LEU A 207 9.27 -3.38 16.85
CA LEU A 207 9.39 -4.10 15.59
C LEU A 207 8.65 -5.44 15.61
N GLU A 208 8.80 -6.22 16.69
CA GLU A 208 8.11 -7.49 16.89
C GLU A 208 6.61 -7.30 16.97
N TRP A 209 6.11 -6.35 17.75
CA TRP A 209 4.68 -6.09 17.86
C TRP A 209 4.07 -5.66 16.55
N ARG A 210 4.79 -4.84 15.76
CA ARG A 210 4.33 -4.43 14.43
C ARG A 210 4.34 -5.60 13.46
N TYR A 211 5.36 -6.46 13.52
CA TYR A 211 5.39 -7.70 12.74
C TYR A 211 4.21 -8.61 13.08
N GLN A 212 3.99 -8.87 14.37
CA GLN A 212 2.92 -9.74 14.84
C GLN A 212 1.54 -9.18 14.49
N LEU A 213 1.36 -7.85 14.57
CA LEU A 213 0.13 -7.17 14.14
C LEU A 213 -0.08 -7.35 12.63
N ALA A 214 0.99 -7.15 11.84
CA ALA A 214 0.94 -7.36 10.41
C ALA A 214 0.57 -8.81 10.06
N GLU A 215 1.21 -9.79 10.68
CA GLU A 215 0.95 -11.21 10.45
C GLU A 215 -0.47 -11.62 10.86
N THR A 216 -0.91 -11.20 12.06
CA THR A 216 -2.17 -11.65 12.66
C THR A 216 -3.38 -10.95 12.06
N VAL A 217 -3.24 -9.66 11.70
CA VAL A 217 -4.37 -8.80 11.34
C VAL A 217 -4.23 -8.33 9.88
N LEU A 218 -3.19 -7.56 9.57
CA LEU A 218 -3.07 -6.87 8.28
C LEU A 218 -2.94 -7.82 7.09
N PHE A 219 -2.30 -8.98 7.30
CA PHE A 219 -2.14 -10.03 6.31
C PHE A 219 -2.95 -11.29 6.65
N HIS A 220 -4.00 -11.17 7.45
CA HIS A 220 -4.93 -12.25 7.69
C HIS A 220 -5.66 -12.61 6.40
N ARG A 221 -5.69 -13.90 6.04
CA ARG A 221 -6.25 -14.41 4.77
C ARG A 221 -7.65 -13.89 4.43
N THR A 222 -8.52 -13.73 5.44
CA THR A 222 -9.89 -13.24 5.24
C THR A 222 -9.92 -11.75 4.90
N LYS A 223 -9.05 -10.94 5.52
CA LYS A 223 -8.89 -9.53 5.16
C LYS A 223 -8.34 -9.41 3.74
N LEU A 224 -7.32 -10.22 3.41
CA LEU A 224 -6.72 -10.21 2.08
C LEU A 224 -7.71 -10.61 0.98
N ALA A 225 -8.59 -11.58 1.24
CA ALA A 225 -9.67 -11.94 0.32
C ALA A 225 -10.64 -10.77 0.09
N ALA A 226 -11.06 -10.08 1.16
CA ALA A 226 -11.91 -8.90 1.06
C ALA A 226 -11.22 -7.75 0.29
N ALA A 227 -9.93 -7.51 0.55
CA ALA A 227 -9.14 -6.52 -0.16
C ALA A 227 -9.00 -6.85 -1.66
N ALA A 228 -8.78 -8.12 -2.01
CA ALA A 228 -8.75 -8.58 -3.42
C ALA A 228 -10.10 -8.35 -4.12
N MET A 229 -11.20 -8.67 -3.44
CA MET A 229 -12.55 -8.46 -3.97
C MET A 229 -12.86 -6.97 -4.15
N LEU A 230 -12.43 -6.13 -3.21
CA LEU A 230 -12.59 -4.67 -3.30
C LEU A 230 -11.73 -4.11 -4.44
N ASP A 231 -10.47 -4.52 -4.57
CA ASP A 231 -9.59 -4.18 -5.70
C ASP A 231 -10.31 -4.47 -7.02
N ARG A 232 -10.75 -5.72 -7.18
CA ARG A 232 -11.47 -6.18 -8.36
C ARG A 232 -12.72 -5.34 -8.63
N ALA A 233 -13.55 -5.09 -7.62
CA ALA A 233 -14.80 -4.36 -7.79
C ALA A 233 -14.57 -2.91 -8.24
N LEU A 234 -13.65 -2.20 -7.58
CA LEU A 234 -13.37 -0.80 -7.89
C LEU A 234 -12.71 -0.65 -9.26
N PHE A 235 -11.82 -1.58 -9.63
CA PHE A 235 -11.23 -1.62 -10.97
C PHE A 235 -12.27 -1.90 -12.06
N GLU A 236 -13.22 -2.81 -11.80
CA GLU A 236 -14.32 -3.08 -12.73
C GLU A 236 -15.21 -1.86 -12.94
N LEU A 237 -15.49 -1.10 -11.88
CA LEU A 237 -16.35 0.08 -11.95
C LEU A 237 -15.70 1.27 -12.66
N TRP A 238 -14.47 1.61 -12.30
CA TRP A 238 -13.84 2.87 -12.74
C TRP A 238 -12.74 2.71 -13.81
N GLY A 239 -12.32 1.47 -14.10
CA GLY A 239 -11.44 1.19 -15.22
C GLY A 239 -9.97 1.58 -15.00
N GLU A 240 -9.26 1.70 -16.13
CA GLU A 240 -7.80 1.87 -16.16
C GLU A 240 -7.32 3.31 -15.97
N GLU A 241 -8.14 4.27 -16.41
CA GLU A 241 -7.86 5.70 -16.33
C GLU A 241 -9.04 6.44 -15.67
N PRO A 242 -9.26 6.21 -14.37
CA PRO A 242 -10.37 6.84 -13.67
C PRO A 242 -10.11 8.33 -13.42
N ASP A 243 -11.20 9.10 -13.39
CA ASP A 243 -11.21 10.46 -12.87
C ASP A 243 -11.05 10.43 -11.34
N THR A 244 -9.81 10.61 -10.89
CA THR A 244 -9.43 10.59 -9.47
C THR A 244 -10.18 11.63 -8.66
N GLY A 245 -10.38 12.84 -9.21
CA GLY A 245 -11.06 13.93 -8.52
C GLY A 245 -12.51 13.59 -8.22
N THR A 246 -13.20 12.93 -9.14
CA THR A 246 -14.58 12.45 -8.94
C THR A 246 -14.63 11.34 -7.90
N ILE A 247 -13.72 10.37 -7.93
CA ILE A 247 -13.66 9.29 -6.94
C ILE A 247 -13.39 9.86 -5.53
N VAL A 248 -12.39 10.72 -5.40
CA VAL A 248 -12.03 11.34 -4.13
C VAL A 248 -13.21 12.08 -3.51
N LYS A 249 -13.91 12.91 -4.29
CA LYS A 249 -15.11 13.63 -3.83
C LYS A 249 -16.24 12.68 -3.42
N ALA A 250 -16.38 11.54 -4.10
CA ALA A 250 -17.37 10.54 -3.75
C ALA A 250 -17.05 9.81 -2.43
N LEU A 251 -15.76 9.61 -2.11
CA LEU A 251 -15.35 8.76 -0.97
C LEU A 251 -14.97 9.53 0.30
N VAL A 252 -14.52 10.78 0.20
CA VAL A 252 -13.93 11.52 1.34
C VAL A 252 -14.88 11.73 2.53
N GLY A 253 -16.19 11.73 2.27
CA GLY A 253 -17.21 11.93 3.31
C GLY A 253 -17.86 10.64 3.82
N LEU A 254 -17.43 9.47 3.32
CA LEU A 254 -18.08 8.19 3.62
C LEU A 254 -17.29 7.42 4.69
N SER A 255 -18.03 6.80 5.61
CA SER A 255 -17.52 5.69 6.42
C SER A 255 -17.30 4.42 5.58
N ASP A 256 -16.65 3.40 6.15
CA ASP A 256 -16.44 2.12 5.47
C ASP A 256 -17.77 1.44 5.07
N GLU A 257 -18.77 1.44 5.95
CA GLU A 257 -20.09 0.86 5.67
C GLU A 257 -20.87 1.68 4.61
N GLU A 258 -20.81 3.01 4.69
CA GLU A 258 -21.44 3.89 3.69
C GLU A 258 -20.76 3.76 2.33
N MET A 259 -19.44 3.53 2.30
CA MET A 259 -18.67 3.34 1.08
C MET A 259 -19.13 2.10 0.30
N LEU A 260 -19.26 0.95 0.97
CA LEU A 260 -19.72 -0.27 0.31
C LEU A 260 -21.13 -0.12 -0.28
N SER A 261 -22.06 0.41 0.52
CA SER A 261 -23.46 0.57 0.10
C SER A 261 -23.63 1.61 -1.01
N SER A 262 -22.96 2.76 -0.90
CA SER A 262 -23.06 3.86 -1.87
C SER A 262 -22.41 3.52 -3.20
N ILE A 263 -21.21 2.90 -3.20
CA ILE A 263 -20.56 2.48 -4.43
C ILE A 263 -21.34 1.33 -5.08
N ALA A 264 -21.88 0.38 -4.30
CA ALA A 264 -22.70 -0.70 -4.86
C ALA A 264 -23.94 -0.14 -5.58
N ALA A 265 -24.66 0.82 -4.96
CA ALA A 265 -25.80 1.48 -5.58
C ALA A 265 -25.42 2.25 -6.85
N HIS A 266 -24.25 2.92 -6.85
CA HIS A 266 -23.73 3.58 -8.04
C HIS A 266 -23.43 2.57 -9.16
N ALA A 267 -22.76 1.46 -8.84
CA ALA A 267 -22.45 0.39 -9.78
C ALA A 267 -23.74 -0.26 -10.36
N GLU A 268 -24.76 -0.50 -9.53
CA GLU A 268 -26.07 -1.00 -9.97
C GLU A 268 -26.74 -0.02 -10.95
N LYS A 269 -26.68 1.28 -10.67
CA LYS A 269 -27.20 2.32 -11.58
C LYS A 269 -26.48 2.29 -12.92
N VAL A 270 -25.13 2.26 -12.91
CA VAL A 270 -24.33 2.19 -14.14
C VAL A 270 -24.61 0.90 -14.91
N ALA A 271 -24.82 -0.23 -14.21
CA ALA A 271 -25.14 -1.51 -14.83
C ALA A 271 -26.51 -1.52 -15.55
N ASN A 272 -27.50 -0.78 -15.03
CA ASN A 272 -28.84 -0.72 -15.59
C ASN A 272 -29.02 0.36 -16.67
N GLU A 273 -28.42 1.53 -16.45
CA GLU A 273 -28.67 2.74 -17.23
C GLU A 273 -27.51 3.12 -18.18
N GLY A 274 -26.35 2.44 -18.07
CA GLY A 274 -25.17 2.73 -18.87
C GLY A 274 -25.41 2.55 -20.37
N SER A 275 -24.92 3.47 -21.19
CA SER A 275 -25.04 3.41 -22.64
C SER A 275 -24.14 2.33 -23.26
N ASP A 276 -22.97 2.10 -22.66
CA ASP A 276 -21.99 1.12 -23.12
C ASP A 276 -22.28 -0.28 -22.53
N LYS A 277 -22.29 -1.32 -23.38
CA LYS A 277 -22.55 -2.71 -22.97
C LYS A 277 -21.42 -3.29 -22.11
N ASP A 278 -20.17 -3.00 -22.43
CA ASP A 278 -19.01 -3.45 -21.64
C ASP A 278 -19.03 -2.78 -20.26
N GLN A 279 -19.21 -1.46 -20.24
CA GLN A 279 -19.32 -0.71 -18.99
C GLN A 279 -20.44 -1.25 -18.09
N ARG A 280 -21.61 -1.57 -18.67
CA ARG A 280 -22.72 -2.18 -17.92
C ARG A 280 -22.35 -3.54 -17.33
N ALA A 281 -21.71 -4.40 -18.13
CA ALA A 281 -21.30 -5.73 -17.67
C ALA A 281 -20.29 -5.63 -16.51
N ARG A 282 -19.28 -4.76 -16.65
CA ARG A 282 -18.27 -4.51 -15.62
C ARG A 282 -18.86 -3.90 -14.35
N ALA A 283 -19.76 -2.93 -14.48
CA ALA A 283 -20.47 -2.36 -13.34
C ALA A 283 -21.35 -3.39 -12.62
N GLY A 284 -21.95 -4.35 -13.36
CA GLY A 284 -22.67 -5.48 -12.77
C GLY A 284 -21.76 -6.39 -11.93
N ILE A 285 -20.53 -6.64 -12.39
CA ILE A 285 -19.51 -7.38 -11.63
C ILE A 285 -19.15 -6.62 -10.35
N ALA A 286 -18.87 -5.31 -10.46
CA ALA A 286 -18.53 -4.46 -9.34
C ALA A 286 -19.64 -4.46 -8.27
N ALA A 287 -20.89 -4.26 -8.68
CA ALA A 287 -22.06 -4.30 -7.80
C ALA A 287 -22.16 -5.64 -7.05
N LYS A 288 -22.05 -6.77 -7.76
CA LYS A 288 -22.08 -8.11 -7.16
C LYS A 288 -21.01 -8.24 -6.07
N LEU A 289 -19.76 -7.91 -6.39
CA LEU A 289 -18.64 -8.04 -5.46
C LEU A 289 -18.80 -7.17 -4.21
N LEU A 290 -19.23 -5.92 -4.37
CA LEU A 290 -19.46 -5.01 -3.25
C LEU A 290 -20.57 -5.53 -2.32
N ARG A 291 -21.67 -6.05 -2.88
CA ARG A 291 -22.75 -6.68 -2.10
C ARG A 291 -22.29 -7.94 -1.37
N GLN A 292 -21.41 -8.74 -1.99
CA GLN A 292 -20.82 -9.90 -1.33
C GLN A 292 -19.95 -9.48 -0.14
N ILE A 293 -19.12 -8.44 -0.27
CA ILE A 293 -18.33 -7.90 0.84
C ILE A 293 -19.23 -7.40 1.97
N GLU A 294 -20.26 -6.61 1.64
CA GLU A 294 -21.27 -6.08 2.59
C GLU A 294 -21.94 -7.20 3.40
N ARG A 295 -22.27 -8.33 2.74
CA ARG A 295 -22.88 -9.51 3.37
C ARG A 295 -21.88 -10.48 3.98
N ARG A 296 -20.57 -10.19 3.93
CA ARG A 296 -19.47 -11.06 4.37
C ARG A 296 -19.42 -12.41 3.63
N GLU A 297 -19.90 -12.45 2.39
CA GLU A 297 -19.82 -13.58 1.46
C GLU A 297 -18.47 -13.57 0.72
N LEU A 298 -17.39 -13.78 1.49
CA LEU A 298 -16.03 -13.60 0.99
C LEU A 298 -15.51 -14.80 0.18
N PHE A 299 -14.69 -14.51 -0.81
CA PHE A 299 -14.00 -15.51 -1.62
C PHE A 299 -13.09 -16.42 -0.78
N LYS A 300 -12.87 -17.64 -1.27
CA LYS A 300 -11.98 -18.63 -0.65
C LYS A 300 -10.66 -18.69 -1.38
N ASN A 301 -9.63 -19.18 -0.70
CA ASN A 301 -8.32 -19.41 -1.29
C ASN A 301 -8.40 -20.31 -2.53
N LEU A 302 -7.93 -19.82 -3.67
CA LEU A 302 -7.66 -20.60 -4.88
C LEU A 302 -6.23 -21.12 -4.85
N SER A 303 -5.27 -20.20 -4.73
CA SER A 303 -3.83 -20.50 -4.66
C SER A 303 -3.11 -19.39 -3.89
N THR A 304 -2.16 -19.78 -3.06
CA THR A 304 -1.25 -18.85 -2.38
C THR A 304 0.19 -19.24 -2.67
N ARG A 305 1.03 -18.25 -2.95
CA ARG A 305 2.49 -18.42 -3.00
C ARG A 305 3.13 -17.39 -2.08
N PHE A 306 3.79 -17.86 -1.05
CA PHE A 306 4.53 -17.03 -0.10
C PHE A 306 5.90 -16.67 -0.68
N PHE A 307 6.53 -15.65 -0.09
CA PHE A 307 7.88 -15.20 -0.47
C PHE A 307 8.92 -16.33 -0.58
N GLY A 308 8.84 -17.32 0.31
CA GLY A 308 9.78 -18.45 0.36
C GLY A 308 9.48 -19.57 -0.64
N ASP A 309 8.28 -19.60 -1.21
CA ASP A 309 7.87 -20.65 -2.16
C ASP A 309 8.35 -20.37 -3.58
N LEU A 310 8.72 -19.12 -3.88
CA LEU A 310 9.12 -18.68 -5.21
C LEU A 310 10.64 -18.57 -5.32
N GLN A 311 11.18 -19.05 -6.44
CA GLN A 311 12.57 -18.81 -6.82
C GLN A 311 12.84 -17.30 -6.97
N GLY A 312 14.10 -16.90 -6.78
CA GLY A 312 14.47 -15.49 -6.67
C GLY A 312 14.10 -14.63 -7.88
N ASP A 313 14.31 -15.15 -9.09
CA ASP A 313 14.01 -14.49 -10.36
C ASP A 313 12.49 -14.42 -10.62
N VAL A 314 11.75 -15.51 -10.40
CA VAL A 314 10.29 -15.55 -10.52
C VAL A 314 9.66 -14.58 -9.53
N ARG A 315 10.16 -14.53 -8.29
CA ARG A 315 9.69 -13.62 -7.25
C ARG A 315 9.87 -12.16 -7.67
N VAL A 316 11.05 -11.78 -8.14
CA VAL A 316 11.33 -10.39 -8.58
C VAL A 316 10.44 -10.01 -9.75
N LYS A 317 10.26 -10.90 -10.73
CA LYS A 317 9.33 -10.70 -11.86
C LYS A 317 7.90 -10.51 -11.36
N ALA A 318 7.40 -11.39 -10.50
CA ALA A 318 6.03 -11.30 -9.99
C ALA A 318 5.80 -10.03 -9.13
N GLN A 319 6.78 -9.61 -8.33
CA GLN A 319 6.74 -8.35 -7.58
C GLN A 319 6.65 -7.14 -8.53
N LYS A 320 7.40 -7.16 -9.63
CA LYS A 320 7.34 -6.11 -10.66
C LYS A 320 6.02 -6.10 -11.41
N ILE A 321 5.47 -7.28 -11.74
CA ILE A 321 4.22 -7.41 -12.51
C ILE A 321 3.00 -7.03 -11.67
N TYR A 322 2.89 -7.53 -10.43
CA TYR A 322 1.65 -7.45 -9.63
C TYR A 322 1.76 -6.60 -8.36
N GLY A 323 2.98 -6.25 -7.93
CA GLY A 323 3.25 -5.48 -6.71
C GLY A 323 3.23 -3.98 -6.94
N LYS A 324 4.33 -3.29 -6.62
CA LYS A 324 4.46 -1.84 -6.77
C LYS A 324 5.38 -1.51 -7.94
N ASP A 325 4.94 -0.59 -8.80
CA ASP A 325 5.76 0.03 -9.82
C ASP A 325 5.85 1.53 -9.52
N GLU A 326 7.06 2.09 -9.40
CA GLU A 326 7.23 3.51 -9.12
C GLU A 326 7.10 4.38 -10.37
N ILE A 327 7.33 3.81 -11.55
CA ILE A 327 7.26 4.50 -12.85
C ILE A 327 5.82 4.48 -13.36
N ASN A 328 5.17 3.32 -13.28
CA ASN A 328 3.78 3.12 -13.75
C ASN A 328 2.88 2.58 -12.62
N PRO A 329 2.49 3.42 -11.65
CA PRO A 329 1.89 2.91 -10.41
C PRO A 329 0.53 2.20 -10.56
N ARG A 330 -0.16 2.41 -11.68
CA ARG A 330 -1.42 1.73 -12.02
C ARG A 330 -1.22 0.40 -12.76
N GLN A 331 -0.04 0.17 -13.35
CA GLN A 331 0.24 -1.02 -14.15
C GLN A 331 0.03 -2.32 -13.35
N PRO A 332 0.44 -2.41 -12.06
CA PRO A 332 0.17 -3.61 -11.28
C PRO A 332 -1.31 -3.93 -11.11
N ALA A 333 -2.15 -2.92 -10.84
CA ALA A 333 -3.61 -3.11 -10.73
C ALA A 333 -4.22 -3.61 -12.06
N ARG A 334 -3.75 -3.07 -13.19
CA ARG A 334 -4.13 -3.57 -14.53
C ARG A 334 -3.73 -5.02 -14.73
N ASN A 335 -2.49 -5.37 -14.37
CA ASN A 335 -1.98 -6.73 -14.50
C ASN A 335 -2.76 -7.71 -13.62
N ARG A 336 -3.05 -7.36 -12.37
CA ARG A 336 -3.86 -8.20 -11.45
C ARG A 336 -5.25 -8.46 -12.01
N ASN A 337 -5.89 -7.44 -12.59
CA ASN A 337 -7.23 -7.58 -13.16
C ASN A 337 -7.22 -8.30 -14.52
N LYS A 338 -6.19 -8.08 -15.33
CA LYS A 338 -5.99 -8.79 -16.61
C LYS A 338 -5.79 -10.28 -16.39
N VAL A 339 -4.93 -10.68 -15.45
CA VAL A 339 -4.64 -12.11 -15.21
C VAL A 339 -5.86 -12.88 -14.73
N VAL A 340 -6.66 -12.32 -13.82
CA VAL A 340 -7.86 -13.02 -13.35
C VAL A 340 -8.96 -13.10 -14.41
N ARG A 341 -9.11 -12.08 -15.27
CA ARG A 341 -10.01 -12.16 -16.44
C ARG A 341 -9.58 -13.26 -17.40
N MET A 342 -8.27 -13.36 -17.67
CA MET A 342 -7.74 -14.42 -18.54
C MET A 342 -7.99 -15.81 -17.98
N LEU A 343 -7.79 -16.01 -16.67
CA LEU A 343 -8.12 -17.27 -16.02
C LEU A 343 -9.63 -17.57 -16.07
N GLU A 344 -10.48 -16.56 -15.85
CA GLU A 344 -11.93 -16.69 -15.97
C GLU A 344 -12.34 -17.10 -17.38
N GLU A 345 -11.77 -16.48 -18.41
CA GLU A 345 -12.07 -16.77 -19.81
C GLU A 345 -11.52 -18.13 -20.25
N ASP A 346 -10.27 -18.47 -19.91
CA ASP A 346 -9.62 -19.73 -20.28
C ASP A 346 -10.33 -20.95 -19.66
N PHE A 347 -10.95 -20.79 -18.48
CA PHE A 347 -11.70 -21.86 -17.82
C PHE A 347 -13.22 -21.72 -17.97
N ASN A 348 -13.69 -20.70 -18.71
CA ASN A 348 -15.09 -20.34 -18.92
C ASN A 348 -15.86 -20.27 -17.58
N LEU A 349 -15.34 -19.45 -16.68
CA LEU A 349 -15.91 -19.14 -15.37
C LEU A 349 -16.75 -17.86 -15.44
N PRO A 350 -17.72 -17.68 -14.53
CA PRO A 350 -18.42 -16.41 -14.41
C PRO A 350 -17.43 -15.25 -14.19
N ALA A 351 -17.59 -14.16 -14.92
CA ALA A 351 -16.74 -12.99 -14.77
C ALA A 351 -16.83 -12.41 -13.36
N GLY A 352 -15.68 -12.01 -12.80
CA GLY A 352 -15.57 -11.55 -11.41
C GLY A 352 -15.75 -12.67 -10.39
N SER A 353 -15.41 -13.91 -10.73
CA SER A 353 -15.35 -15.03 -9.80
C SER A 353 -13.96 -15.23 -9.20
N ILE A 354 -12.92 -14.59 -9.75
CA ILE A 354 -11.54 -14.66 -9.24
C ILE A 354 -11.04 -13.25 -8.93
N ALA A 355 -10.28 -13.12 -7.84
CA ALA A 355 -9.53 -11.91 -7.52
C ALA A 355 -8.11 -12.25 -7.06
N LEU A 356 -7.19 -11.29 -7.19
CA LEU A 356 -5.79 -11.44 -6.83
C LEU A 356 -5.37 -10.33 -5.86
N TYR A 357 -4.85 -10.72 -4.71
CA TYR A 357 -4.13 -9.82 -3.82
C TYR A 357 -2.62 -9.99 -3.98
N CYS A 358 -1.91 -8.87 -4.16
CA CYS A 358 -0.46 -8.80 -4.13
C CYS A 358 -0.04 -7.48 -3.45
N PRO A 359 0.67 -7.51 -2.31
CA PRO A 359 1.06 -6.30 -1.62
C PRO A 359 2.19 -5.56 -2.37
N ALA A 360 2.12 -4.23 -2.34
CA ALA A 360 3.13 -3.33 -2.88
C ALA A 360 4.52 -3.51 -2.25
N GLY A 361 4.56 -3.98 -1.01
CA GLY A 361 5.77 -4.24 -0.23
C GLY A 361 5.44 -4.32 1.26
N VAL A 362 6.42 -4.73 2.06
CA VAL A 362 6.26 -4.78 3.52
C VAL A 362 7.10 -3.66 4.11
N ASN A 363 6.43 -2.66 4.68
CA ASN A 363 7.08 -1.49 5.25
C ASN A 363 7.87 -1.89 6.52
N LYS A 364 9.15 -1.55 6.61
CA LYS A 364 10.04 -1.83 7.76
C LYS A 364 10.60 -0.56 8.43
N LYS A 365 9.90 0.57 8.30
CA LYS A 365 10.33 1.92 8.73
C LYS A 365 10.93 2.01 10.14
N ILE A 366 10.46 1.22 11.10
CA ILE A 366 11.00 1.27 12.47
C ILE A 366 12.51 0.97 12.50
N ALA A 367 13.02 0.12 11.59
CA ALA A 367 14.44 -0.18 11.51
C ALA A 367 15.29 1.02 11.03
N GLU A 368 14.66 2.03 10.42
CA GLU A 368 15.30 3.27 9.99
C GLU A 368 15.31 4.34 11.10
N VAL A 369 14.85 4.01 12.31
CA VAL A 369 14.89 4.94 13.44
C VAL A 369 16.31 5.42 13.69
N LYS A 370 16.47 6.73 13.86
CA LYS A 370 17.76 7.33 14.13
C LYS A 370 18.14 7.07 15.59
N ILE A 371 19.31 6.48 15.79
CA ILE A 371 19.88 6.21 17.11
C ILE A 371 21.14 7.05 17.31
N TRP A 372 21.40 7.42 18.56
CA TRP A 372 22.65 8.07 18.95
C TRP A 372 23.50 7.13 19.81
N VAL A 373 24.72 6.82 19.35
CA VAL A 373 25.64 5.89 20.01
C VAL A 373 27.05 6.45 19.94
N ASN A 374 27.75 6.58 21.08
CA ASN A 374 29.16 7.03 21.10
C ASN A 374 29.46 8.38 20.41
N GLY A 375 28.46 9.23 20.18
CA GLY A 375 28.64 10.49 19.43
C GLY A 375 28.23 10.42 17.96
N GLU A 376 27.87 9.24 17.46
CA GLU A 376 27.42 9.01 16.08
C GLU A 376 25.89 8.99 16.03
N ILE A 377 25.32 9.53 14.94
CA ILE A 377 23.88 9.46 14.64
C ILE A 377 23.71 8.70 13.34
N GLU A 378 23.07 7.54 13.41
CA GLU A 378 22.79 6.69 12.25
C GLU A 378 21.41 6.04 12.37
N PRO A 379 20.73 5.70 11.26
CA PRO A 379 19.63 4.77 11.26
C PRO A 379 20.04 3.43 11.89
N PHE A 380 19.16 2.82 12.68
CA PHE A 380 19.49 1.61 13.44
C PHE A 380 19.96 0.45 12.55
N CYS A 381 19.28 0.21 11.41
CA CYS A 381 19.71 -0.79 10.43
C CYS A 381 21.13 -0.52 9.90
N LYS A 382 21.43 0.72 9.51
CA LYS A 382 22.73 1.11 8.97
C LYS A 382 23.83 0.99 10.03
N TYR A 383 23.53 1.33 11.29
CA TYR A 383 24.46 1.14 12.39
C TYR A 383 24.81 -0.35 12.59
N GLU A 384 23.81 -1.23 12.59
CA GLU A 384 24.05 -2.68 12.71
C GLU A 384 24.88 -3.23 11.54
N ASP A 385 24.63 -2.77 10.31
CA ASP A 385 25.41 -3.16 9.13
C ASP A 385 26.89 -2.73 9.25
N ILE A 386 27.14 -1.48 9.67
CA ILE A 386 28.51 -0.94 9.84
C ILE A 386 29.25 -1.64 10.97
N HIS A 387 28.57 -1.90 12.08
CA HIS A 387 29.18 -2.41 13.30
C HIS A 387 29.00 -3.93 13.49
N GLN A 388 28.67 -4.68 12.44
CA GLN A 388 28.56 -6.13 12.45
C GLN A 388 27.61 -6.66 13.55
N GLU A 389 26.41 -6.10 13.59
CA GLU A 389 25.31 -6.53 14.46
C GLU A 389 25.61 -6.44 15.98
N GLN A 390 26.48 -5.51 16.39
CA GLN A 390 26.97 -5.40 17.77
C GLN A 390 25.91 -5.00 18.81
N LEU A 391 24.82 -4.31 18.45
CA LEU A 391 23.79 -3.93 19.41
C LEU A 391 22.68 -4.98 19.49
N ALA A 392 22.18 -5.46 18.35
CA ALA A 392 21.03 -6.37 18.31
C ALA A 392 21.43 -7.85 18.28
N GLY A 393 22.71 -8.18 18.04
CA GLY A 393 23.18 -9.57 17.95
C GLY A 393 22.50 -10.37 16.84
N GLY A 394 22.21 -9.71 15.72
CA GLY A 394 21.54 -10.30 14.55
C GLY A 394 20.01 -10.41 14.66
N HIS A 395 19.43 -9.99 15.79
CA HIS A 395 17.97 -10.01 15.96
C HIS A 395 17.27 -9.09 14.96
N LEU A 396 17.80 -7.88 14.71
CA LEU A 396 17.23 -6.95 13.72
C LEU A 396 17.18 -7.59 12.33
N ALA A 397 18.29 -8.15 11.85
CA ALA A 397 18.36 -8.80 10.55
C ALA A 397 17.37 -9.98 10.43
N ALA A 398 17.24 -10.79 11.50
CA ALA A 398 16.24 -11.85 11.55
C ALA A 398 14.80 -11.31 11.44
N GLN A 399 14.49 -10.19 12.11
CA GLN A 399 13.18 -9.54 12.03
C GLN A 399 12.89 -8.99 10.63
N LEU A 400 13.85 -8.33 10.01
CA LEU A 400 13.68 -7.80 8.65
C LEU A 400 13.38 -8.92 7.64
N ARG A 401 14.04 -10.08 7.78
CA ARG A 401 13.74 -11.27 6.96
C ARG A 401 12.35 -11.83 7.23
N ARG A 402 11.85 -11.78 8.47
CA ARG A 402 10.48 -12.17 8.80
C ARG A 402 9.45 -11.26 8.12
N PHE A 403 9.67 -9.95 8.13
CA PHE A 403 8.80 -9.02 7.40
C PHE A 403 8.75 -9.33 5.89
N ASP A 404 9.87 -9.66 5.24
CA ASP A 404 9.86 -10.03 3.81
C ASP A 404 8.96 -11.25 3.53
N ARG A 405 8.93 -12.21 4.46
CA ARG A 405 8.11 -13.42 4.34
C ARG A 405 6.60 -13.17 4.39
N LEU A 406 6.16 -11.98 4.80
CA LEU A 406 4.73 -11.62 4.77
C LEU A 406 4.23 -11.38 3.34
N TRP A 407 5.13 -11.02 2.41
CA TRP A 407 4.81 -10.86 1.00
C TRP A 407 4.31 -12.18 0.41
N ARG A 408 3.24 -12.11 -0.39
CA ARG A 408 2.60 -13.26 -1.02
C ARG A 408 1.76 -12.87 -2.22
N LEU A 409 1.55 -13.80 -3.13
CA LEU A 409 0.48 -13.77 -4.12
C LEU A 409 -0.69 -14.58 -3.59
N HIS A 410 -1.87 -13.98 -3.50
CA HIS A 410 -3.06 -14.65 -2.97
C HIS A 410 -4.22 -14.56 -3.97
N PHE A 411 -4.40 -15.64 -4.73
CA PHE A 411 -5.54 -15.82 -5.61
C PHE A 411 -6.71 -16.36 -4.80
N VAL A 412 -7.86 -15.71 -4.93
CA VAL A 412 -9.10 -16.08 -4.27
C VAL A 412 -10.22 -16.25 -5.28
N ILE A 413 -11.18 -17.12 -4.99
CA ILE A 413 -12.25 -17.52 -5.90
C ILE A 413 -13.59 -17.60 -5.17
N ASP A 414 -14.67 -17.27 -5.88
CA ASP A 414 -16.05 -17.44 -5.43
C ASP A 414 -16.27 -18.89 -4.94
N PRO A 415 -16.78 -19.10 -3.70
CA PRO A 415 -16.90 -20.44 -3.13
C PRO A 415 -17.78 -21.37 -3.97
N MET A 416 -18.85 -20.85 -4.59
CA MET A 416 -19.77 -21.65 -5.40
C MET A 416 -19.09 -22.10 -6.69
N VAL A 417 -18.35 -21.19 -7.33
CA VAL A 417 -17.58 -21.51 -8.54
C VAL A 417 -16.51 -22.55 -8.20
N LYS A 418 -15.77 -22.36 -7.11
CA LYS A 418 -14.75 -23.31 -6.67
C LYS A 418 -15.28 -24.72 -6.48
N ASN A 419 -16.45 -24.85 -5.83
CA ASN A 419 -17.07 -26.14 -5.57
C ASN A 419 -17.58 -26.82 -6.85
N SER A 420 -17.88 -26.03 -7.90
CA SER A 420 -18.36 -26.56 -9.20
C SER A 420 -17.25 -27.03 -10.14
N LEU A 421 -15.99 -26.75 -9.83
CA LEU A 421 -14.88 -27.01 -10.76
C LEU A 421 -14.49 -28.49 -10.89
N GLY A 422 -14.74 -29.31 -9.87
CA GLY A 422 -14.31 -30.71 -9.86
C GLY A 422 -12.82 -30.85 -10.20
N GLU A 423 -12.49 -31.70 -11.18
CA GLU A 423 -11.12 -31.93 -11.66
C GLU A 423 -10.46 -30.68 -12.29
N ARG A 424 -11.26 -29.75 -12.85
CA ARG A 424 -10.75 -28.50 -13.44
C ARG A 424 -10.08 -27.60 -12.41
N LEU A 425 -10.37 -27.79 -11.11
CA LEU A 425 -9.75 -27.00 -10.06
C LEU A 425 -8.22 -27.17 -10.04
N TYR A 426 -7.74 -28.40 -10.23
CA TYR A 426 -6.30 -28.67 -10.27
C TYR A 426 -5.64 -27.99 -11.48
N LEU A 427 -6.27 -28.09 -12.66
CA LEU A 427 -5.79 -27.42 -13.87
C LEU A 427 -5.79 -25.89 -13.72
N LEU A 428 -6.80 -25.32 -13.07
CA LEU A 428 -6.85 -23.88 -12.78
C LEU A 428 -5.72 -23.46 -11.84
N GLN A 429 -5.44 -24.24 -10.80
CA GLN A 429 -4.32 -23.99 -9.90
C GLN A 429 -2.97 -24.12 -10.62
N HIS A 430 -2.85 -25.07 -11.55
CA HIS A 430 -1.67 -25.24 -12.38
C HIS A 430 -1.48 -24.07 -13.36
N ALA A 431 -2.56 -23.58 -13.98
CA ALA A 431 -2.54 -22.39 -14.82
C ALA A 431 -2.13 -21.14 -14.03
N VAL A 432 -2.61 -21.00 -12.79
CA VAL A 432 -2.13 -19.94 -11.89
C VAL A 432 -0.63 -20.04 -11.68
N GLU A 433 -0.12 -21.23 -11.36
CA GLU A 433 1.31 -21.41 -11.09
C GLU A 433 2.20 -21.19 -12.31
N LYS A 434 1.87 -21.84 -13.44
CA LYS A 434 2.68 -21.81 -14.66
C LYS A 434 2.49 -20.53 -15.44
N LEU A 435 1.24 -20.16 -15.72
CA LEU A 435 0.93 -19.05 -16.63
C LEU A 435 0.80 -17.72 -15.89
N ALA A 436 0.06 -17.66 -14.78
CA ALA A 436 -0.15 -16.40 -14.08
C ALA A 436 1.08 -15.93 -13.28
N ILE A 437 1.80 -16.85 -12.63
CA ILE A 437 2.96 -16.54 -11.77
C ILE A 437 4.28 -16.71 -12.51
N GLY A 438 4.37 -17.68 -13.43
CA GLY A 438 5.61 -17.94 -14.18
C GLY A 438 6.55 -18.94 -13.53
N VAL A 439 6.04 -19.90 -12.75
CA VAL A 439 6.85 -20.94 -12.09
C VAL A 439 7.14 -22.08 -13.07
N LEU A 440 8.11 -21.86 -13.96
CA LEU A 440 8.59 -22.88 -14.90
C LEU A 440 9.73 -23.71 -14.27
N VAL A 441 9.83 -24.98 -14.68
CA VAL A 441 10.86 -25.94 -14.23
C VAL A 441 11.66 -26.42 -15.44
N ASP A 442 12.98 -26.50 -15.31
CA ASP A 442 13.89 -27.01 -16.36
C ASP A 442 13.72 -26.31 -17.72
N GLU A 443 13.48 -27.07 -18.80
CA GLU A 443 13.31 -26.61 -20.18
C GLU A 443 11.85 -26.26 -20.53
N GLU A 444 10.97 -26.10 -19.52
CA GLU A 444 9.59 -25.68 -19.76
C GLU A 444 9.53 -24.27 -20.37
N ASP A 445 8.68 -24.11 -21.38
CA ASP A 445 8.30 -22.82 -21.93
C ASP A 445 6.79 -22.57 -21.78
N PHE A 446 6.38 -21.29 -21.89
CA PHE A 446 4.99 -20.91 -21.71
C PHE A 446 4.04 -21.45 -22.78
N GLU A 447 4.49 -21.61 -24.01
CA GLU A 447 3.67 -22.09 -25.12
C GLU A 447 3.30 -23.55 -24.87
N HIS A 448 4.28 -24.38 -24.54
CA HIS A 448 4.09 -25.78 -24.20
C HIS A 448 3.17 -25.98 -22.99
N GLN A 449 3.36 -25.20 -21.92
CA GLN A 449 2.50 -25.29 -20.73
C GLN A 449 1.05 -24.90 -21.03
N SER A 450 0.84 -23.85 -21.82
CA SER A 450 -0.50 -23.42 -22.22
C SER A 450 -1.19 -24.45 -23.10
N TRP A 451 -0.46 -25.03 -24.06
CA TRP A 451 -0.92 -26.12 -24.91
C TRP A 451 -1.26 -27.39 -24.11
N SER A 452 -0.41 -27.78 -23.17
CA SER A 452 -0.61 -28.95 -22.31
C SER A 452 -1.88 -28.80 -21.47
N LEU A 453 -2.11 -27.62 -20.90
CA LEU A 453 -3.34 -27.27 -20.20
C LEU A 453 -4.57 -27.31 -21.13
N ALA A 454 -4.45 -26.84 -22.36
CA ALA A 454 -5.53 -26.92 -23.36
C ALA A 454 -5.88 -28.39 -23.64
N LYS A 455 -4.89 -29.26 -23.87
CA LYS A 455 -5.08 -30.71 -24.06
C LYS A 455 -5.75 -31.37 -22.86
N ALA A 456 -5.33 -31.03 -21.65
CA ALA A 456 -5.95 -31.58 -20.44
C ALA A 456 -7.42 -31.14 -20.31
N LEU A 457 -7.73 -29.87 -20.62
CA LEU A 457 -9.09 -29.35 -20.52
C LEU A 457 -10.07 -30.01 -21.50
N VAL A 458 -9.65 -30.43 -22.68
CA VAL A 458 -10.57 -31.10 -23.64
C VAL A 458 -10.88 -32.55 -23.26
N GLN A 459 -10.10 -33.16 -22.36
CA GLN A 459 -10.30 -34.54 -21.90
C GLN A 459 -11.21 -34.65 -20.68
N ILE A 460 -11.43 -33.55 -19.94
CA ILE A 460 -12.30 -33.55 -18.76
C ILE A 460 -13.77 -33.55 -19.20
N GLU A 461 -14.55 -34.49 -18.66
CA GLU A 461 -15.95 -34.70 -19.03
C GLU A 461 -16.86 -33.48 -18.77
N ASP A 462 -16.68 -32.78 -17.66
CA ASP A 462 -17.47 -31.59 -17.31
C ASP A 462 -16.84 -30.28 -17.81
N SER A 463 -15.88 -30.37 -18.74
CA SER A 463 -15.22 -29.20 -19.29
C SER A 463 -16.06 -28.52 -20.38
N PRO A 464 -16.18 -27.17 -20.37
CA PRO A 464 -16.81 -26.42 -21.45
C PRO A 464 -16.03 -26.55 -22.77
N TRP A 465 -14.81 -27.06 -22.71
CA TRP A 465 -13.92 -27.29 -23.84
C TRP A 465 -13.88 -28.76 -24.27
N LYS A 466 -14.66 -29.65 -23.65
CA LYS A 466 -14.69 -31.09 -24.00
C LYS A 466 -14.82 -31.29 -25.51
N ASP A 467 -14.04 -32.22 -26.03
CA ASP A 467 -14.03 -32.63 -27.44
C ASP A 467 -13.65 -31.52 -28.44
N ARG A 468 -13.16 -30.36 -27.98
CA ARG A 468 -12.59 -29.36 -28.90
C ARG A 468 -11.25 -29.86 -29.46
N GLN A 469 -10.99 -29.51 -30.72
CA GLN A 469 -9.70 -29.76 -31.32
C GLN A 469 -8.66 -28.76 -30.78
N VAL A 470 -7.47 -29.26 -30.43
CA VAL A 470 -6.35 -28.46 -29.93
C VAL A 470 -5.27 -28.40 -31.00
N ALA A 471 -4.88 -27.20 -31.43
CA ALA A 471 -3.77 -26.96 -32.35
C ALA A 471 -2.42 -27.11 -31.63
N GLU A 472 -1.37 -27.54 -32.33
CA GLU A 472 -0.02 -27.68 -31.76
C GLU A 472 0.73 -26.35 -31.61
N THR A 473 0.35 -25.35 -32.38
CA THR A 473 0.89 -23.99 -32.34
C THR A 473 -0.25 -22.99 -32.24
N VAL A 474 0.05 -21.79 -31.75
CA VAL A 474 -0.92 -20.70 -31.71
C VAL A 474 -1.34 -20.32 -33.13
N ASP A 475 -2.64 -20.39 -33.42
CA ASP A 475 -3.17 -20.06 -34.74
C ASP A 475 -3.14 -18.53 -34.96
N ALA A 476 -2.17 -18.06 -35.74
CA ALA A 476 -2.02 -16.65 -36.09
C ALA A 476 -3.26 -16.08 -36.82
N SER A 477 -4.09 -16.92 -37.45
CA SER A 477 -5.30 -16.48 -38.18
C SER A 477 -6.53 -16.33 -37.28
N ALA A 478 -6.57 -17.01 -36.13
CA ALA A 478 -7.60 -16.81 -35.10
C ALA A 478 -7.45 -15.48 -34.35
N SER A 479 -6.28 -14.82 -34.46
CA SER A 479 -6.01 -13.50 -33.87
C SER A 479 -6.82 -12.35 -34.48
N ALA A 480 -7.37 -12.55 -35.69
CA ALA A 480 -8.10 -11.51 -36.44
C ALA A 480 -9.55 -11.28 -35.94
N SER A 481 -10.10 -12.21 -35.14
CA SER A 481 -11.41 -12.07 -34.49
C SER A 481 -11.19 -11.85 -32.99
N ALA A 482 -11.02 -10.58 -32.59
CA ALA A 482 -10.87 -10.12 -31.20
C ALA A 482 -9.70 -10.76 -30.41
N ALA A 483 -8.46 -10.37 -30.76
CA ALA A 483 -7.26 -10.35 -29.91
C ALA A 483 -7.18 -11.42 -28.80
N LEU A 484 -6.88 -12.65 -29.20
CA LEU A 484 -6.43 -13.72 -28.31
C LEU A 484 -5.28 -13.20 -27.42
N GLY A 485 -5.57 -12.98 -26.13
CA GLY A 485 -4.67 -12.26 -25.23
C GLY A 485 -3.45 -13.06 -24.77
N VAL A 486 -2.53 -12.34 -24.10
CA VAL A 486 -1.33 -12.88 -23.45
C VAL A 486 -1.34 -12.50 -21.96
N TYR A 487 -1.04 -13.45 -21.08
CA TYR A 487 -0.89 -13.23 -19.64
C TYR A 487 0.15 -12.13 -19.36
N PRO A 488 0.10 -11.44 -18.19
CA PRO A 488 1.12 -10.46 -17.81
C PRO A 488 2.56 -11.00 -17.71
N THR A 489 2.73 -12.32 -17.70
CA THR A 489 4.00 -13.06 -17.75
C THR A 489 4.50 -13.34 -19.17
N ASP A 490 3.77 -12.85 -20.17
CA ASP A 490 3.95 -13.14 -21.60
C ASP A 490 3.56 -14.57 -22.03
N ALA A 491 2.89 -15.34 -21.16
CA ALA A 491 2.35 -16.65 -21.53
C ALA A 491 1.11 -16.51 -22.46
N PRO A 492 0.99 -17.32 -23.53
CA PRO A 492 -0.20 -17.30 -24.37
C PRO A 492 -1.43 -17.80 -23.58
N CYS A 493 -2.62 -17.27 -23.88
CA CYS A 493 -3.84 -17.81 -23.27
C CYS A 493 -4.12 -19.24 -23.75
N ILE A 494 -4.71 -20.06 -22.88
CA ILE A 494 -5.01 -21.47 -23.16
C ILE A 494 -5.98 -21.58 -24.34
N ARG A 495 -6.95 -20.66 -24.42
CA ARG A 495 -7.91 -20.61 -25.53
C ARG A 495 -7.29 -20.39 -26.90
N ASN A 496 -6.05 -19.91 -26.98
CA ASN A 496 -5.35 -19.66 -28.25
C ASN A 496 -5.05 -20.98 -29.00
N PHE A 497 -5.13 -22.11 -28.30
CA PHE A 497 -4.90 -23.43 -28.87
C PHE A 497 -6.20 -24.14 -29.28
N PHE A 498 -7.39 -23.59 -28.99
CA PHE A 498 -8.64 -24.22 -29.42
C PHE A 498 -9.00 -23.82 -30.84
N VAL A 499 -9.18 -24.80 -31.72
CA VAL A 499 -9.64 -24.57 -33.09
C VAL A 499 -11.08 -24.02 -33.06
N PRO A 500 -11.40 -22.95 -33.81
CA PRO A 500 -12.76 -22.43 -33.91
C PRO A 500 -13.74 -23.52 -34.37
N LYS A 501 -14.92 -23.59 -33.74
CA LYS A 501 -16.01 -24.43 -34.28
C LYS A 501 -16.44 -23.83 -35.61
N LYS A 502 -16.34 -24.62 -36.68
CA LYS A 502 -16.86 -24.27 -38.01
C LYS A 502 -18.36 -24.09 -38.01
#